data_AF-A0A3M1MMC8-F1
#
_entry.id   AF-A0A3M1MMC8-F1
#
_cell.length_a   1.000
_cell.length_b   1.000
_cell.length_c   1.000
_cell.angle_alpha   90.00
_cell.angle_beta   90.00
_cell.angle_gamma   90.00
#
_symmetry.space_group_name_H-M   'P 1'
#
loop_
_entity.id
_entity.type
_entity.pdbx_description
1 polymer ?
#
loop_
_entity_poly.entity_id
_entity_poly.type
_entity_poly.pdbx_seq_one_letter_code
_entity_poly.pdbx_strand_id
1 'polypeptide(L)'
;PLAVRQAVSDVYGAKIPHYFKYIAEGDENAEPMIEAVEESTGALPSFTVNIPAGTGDWFGGWDGAGKPDPDRYATPQADAGRMVELIESRRPAIMLCHWPGMYCNGTKVGFRAFQRVVQSIHARFGEQTRWMKLSEIARYWAARRWTRISVGGQPNAAGQRAPEGSGRSVLVTFDAPLECPSFTVRIAGDWSRWFWTTGDGQGQELRKVSSSASLQAGSWWQDADSAVVCVDLQLGRSQLRGT
;
A
#
# COMPACT_ATOMS: atom_id res chain seq x y z
N PRO A 1 -5.67 8.07 20.44
CA PRO A 1 -5.21 6.79 19.82
C PRO A 1 -5.48 5.54 20.68
N LEU A 2 -5.26 5.57 22.01
CA LEU A 2 -5.52 4.43 22.91
C LEU A 2 -7.01 4.06 23.03
N ALA A 3 -7.88 5.04 23.27
CA ALA A 3 -9.33 4.81 23.33
C ALA A 3 -9.88 4.26 21.99
N VAL A 4 -9.32 4.72 20.86
CA VAL A 4 -9.66 4.21 19.52
C VAL A 4 -9.23 2.75 19.38
N ARG A 5 -8.05 2.37 19.87
CA ARG A 5 -7.56 0.98 19.85
C ARG A 5 -8.58 0.04 20.46
N GLN A 6 -9.04 0.38 21.67
CA GLN A 6 -10.01 -0.43 22.41
C GLN A 6 -11.36 -0.44 21.70
N ALA A 7 -11.92 0.74 21.39
CA ALA A 7 -13.25 0.85 20.80
C ALA A 7 -13.36 0.15 19.43
N VAL A 8 -12.36 0.34 18.55
CA VAL A 8 -12.38 -0.26 17.21
C VAL A 8 -12.20 -1.78 17.26
N SER A 9 -11.38 -2.27 18.20
CA SER A 9 -11.25 -3.71 18.45
C SER A 9 -12.55 -4.31 18.98
N ASP A 10 -13.15 -3.71 19.99
CA ASP A 10 -14.32 -4.27 20.68
C ASP A 10 -15.58 -4.24 19.83
N VAL A 11 -15.82 -3.15 19.11
CA VAL A 11 -17.05 -2.95 18.32
C VAL A 11 -16.97 -3.67 16.98
N TYR A 12 -15.82 -3.64 16.31
CA TYR A 12 -15.68 -4.15 14.95
C TYR A 12 -14.84 -5.43 14.84
N GLY A 13 -14.26 -5.93 15.94
CA GLY A 13 -13.36 -7.09 15.91
C GLY A 13 -12.08 -6.85 15.09
N ALA A 14 -11.68 -5.59 14.92
CA ALA A 14 -10.59 -5.24 14.03
C ALA A 14 -9.24 -5.71 14.60
N LYS A 15 -8.59 -6.67 13.95
CA LYS A 15 -7.23 -7.13 14.30
C LYS A 15 -6.16 -6.03 14.21
N ILE A 16 -6.41 -5.03 13.36
CA ILE A 16 -5.54 -3.87 13.18
C ILE A 16 -6.40 -2.63 13.38
N PRO A 17 -6.42 -2.07 14.60
CA PRO A 17 -7.18 -0.86 14.90
C PRO A 17 -6.67 0.30 14.07
N HIS A 18 -7.58 1.01 13.42
CA HIS A 18 -7.25 2.15 12.58
C HIS A 18 -8.35 3.19 12.63
N TYR A 19 -8.00 4.43 12.29
CA TYR A 19 -8.97 5.52 12.18
C TYR A 19 -8.59 6.51 11.09
N PHE A 20 -9.61 7.20 10.60
CA PHE A 20 -9.53 8.25 9.60
C PHE A 20 -10.21 9.49 10.16
N LYS A 21 -9.43 10.53 10.45
CA LYS A 21 -9.90 11.71 11.19
C LYS A 21 -9.23 13.00 10.75
N TYR A 22 -7.90 12.97 10.61
CA TYR A 22 -7.13 14.17 10.30
C TYR A 22 -7.01 14.39 8.80
N ILE A 23 -6.79 15.64 8.42
CA ILE A 23 -6.53 16.07 7.05
C ILE A 23 -5.08 16.55 7.03
N ALA A 24 -4.30 16.06 6.06
CA ALA A 24 -2.97 16.54 5.77
C ALA A 24 -3.05 17.65 4.70
N GLU A 25 -2.77 18.89 5.08
CA GLU A 25 -2.82 20.06 4.20
C GLU A 25 -1.43 20.47 3.71
N GLY A 26 -1.36 21.02 2.48
CA GLY A 26 -0.10 21.50 1.90
C GLY A 26 1.02 20.44 1.91
N ASP A 27 2.13 20.75 2.56
CA ASP A 27 3.31 19.87 2.63
C ASP A 27 3.25 18.85 3.78
N GLU A 28 2.15 18.79 4.53
CA GLU A 28 1.98 17.83 5.62
C GLU A 28 2.06 16.38 5.13
N ASN A 29 2.46 15.50 6.05
CA ASN A 29 2.58 14.08 5.75
C ASN A 29 1.20 13.41 5.62
N ALA A 30 0.85 13.00 4.40
CA ALA A 30 -0.36 12.25 4.10
C ALA A 30 -0.17 10.71 4.22
N GLU A 31 0.98 10.23 4.66
CA GLU A 31 1.19 8.79 4.89
C GLU A 31 0.50 8.31 6.17
N PRO A 32 -0.04 7.08 6.18
CA PRO A 32 -0.49 6.43 7.41
C PRO A 32 0.61 6.35 8.48
N MET A 33 0.24 6.63 9.72
CA MET A 33 1.13 6.68 10.87
C MET A 33 0.76 5.59 11.88
N ILE A 34 1.78 4.94 12.43
CA ILE A 34 1.61 3.97 13.51
C ILE A 34 1.77 4.72 14.83
N GLU A 35 0.74 4.67 15.66
CA GLU A 35 0.62 5.41 16.90
C GLU A 35 0.34 4.49 18.08
N ALA A 36 0.54 5.02 19.30
CA ALA A 36 0.26 4.33 20.56
C ALA A 36 0.88 2.92 20.62
N VAL A 37 2.15 2.83 20.21
CA VAL A 37 2.92 1.59 20.25
C VAL A 37 3.20 1.24 21.70
N GLU A 38 2.69 0.10 22.14
CA GLU A 38 3.00 -0.51 23.43
C GLU A 38 3.77 -1.80 23.17
N GLU A 39 5.05 -1.79 23.53
CA GLU A 39 5.93 -2.93 23.33
C GLU A 39 5.52 -4.11 24.22
N SER A 40 5.64 -5.31 23.67
CA SER A 40 5.56 -6.55 24.44
C SER A 40 6.74 -7.43 24.09
N THR A 41 7.29 -8.13 25.08
CA THR A 41 8.43 -9.02 24.86
C THR A 41 8.00 -10.23 24.03
N GLY A 42 8.60 -10.38 22.83
CA GLY A 42 8.43 -11.58 22.00
C GLY A 42 7.14 -11.65 21.18
N ALA A 43 6.31 -10.61 21.17
CA ALA A 43 5.07 -10.54 20.39
C ALA A 43 5.00 -9.26 19.54
N LEU A 44 4.06 -9.24 18.59
CA LEU A 44 3.69 -8.01 17.88
C LEU A 44 3.27 -6.95 18.93
N PRO A 45 3.82 -5.73 18.91
CA PRO A 45 3.39 -4.68 19.83
C PRO A 45 1.92 -4.35 19.58
N SER A 46 1.25 -3.83 20.60
CA SER A 46 -0.06 -3.20 20.38
C SER A 46 0.15 -1.84 19.72
N PHE A 47 -0.72 -1.48 18.77
CA PHE A 47 -0.66 -0.19 18.08
C PHE A 47 -2.02 0.19 17.48
N THR A 48 -2.12 1.43 17.00
CA THR A 48 -3.23 1.94 16.19
C THR A 48 -2.68 2.61 14.94
N VAL A 49 -3.35 2.47 13.79
CA VAL A 49 -2.97 3.17 12.56
C VAL A 49 -3.85 4.41 12.35
N ASN A 50 -3.22 5.58 12.30
CA ASN A 50 -3.85 6.82 11.86
C ASN A 50 -3.70 6.94 10.35
N ILE A 51 -4.81 7.14 9.64
CA ILE A 51 -4.84 7.33 8.19
C ILE A 51 -5.33 8.75 7.93
N PRO A 52 -4.44 9.71 7.62
CA PRO A 52 -4.87 11.06 7.27
C PRO A 52 -5.51 11.10 5.88
N ALA A 53 -6.50 11.96 5.71
CA ALA A 53 -6.95 12.36 4.38
C ALA A 53 -5.86 13.21 3.72
N GLY A 54 -5.64 13.01 2.42
CA GLY A 54 -4.75 13.88 1.64
C GLY A 54 -5.44 15.13 1.10
N THR A 55 -6.75 15.29 1.37
CA THR A 55 -7.62 16.32 0.77
C THR A 55 -8.65 16.79 1.78
N GLY A 56 -9.13 18.03 1.60
CA GLY A 56 -10.32 18.50 2.29
C GLY A 56 -11.61 17.92 1.69
N ASP A 57 -12.75 18.26 2.28
CA ASP A 57 -14.06 17.89 1.73
C ASP A 57 -14.56 18.94 0.73
N TRP A 58 -14.07 18.85 -0.50
CA TRP A 58 -14.40 19.77 -1.59
C TRP A 58 -15.51 19.21 -2.50
N PHE A 59 -16.21 18.15 -2.11
CA PHE A 59 -17.38 17.64 -2.86
C PHE A 59 -18.69 18.31 -2.47
N GLY A 60 -18.68 19.23 -1.51
CA GLY A 60 -19.88 19.90 -1.01
C GLY A 60 -19.88 20.11 0.49
N GLY A 61 -18.82 19.68 1.17
CA GLY A 61 -18.64 19.84 2.61
C GLY A 61 -19.48 18.88 3.44
N TRP A 62 -19.25 18.92 4.74
CA TRP A 62 -19.85 18.00 5.71
C TRP A 62 -21.38 18.15 5.80
N ASP A 63 -21.91 19.34 5.53
CA ASP A 63 -23.34 19.67 5.57
C ASP A 63 -24.03 19.60 4.20
N GLY A 64 -23.27 19.47 3.11
CA GLY A 64 -23.79 19.45 1.74
C GLY A 64 -24.23 20.81 1.19
N ALA A 65 -23.94 21.92 1.89
CA ALA A 65 -24.27 23.28 1.45
C ALA A 65 -23.15 23.92 0.61
N GLY A 66 -21.94 23.37 0.68
CA GLY A 66 -20.79 23.86 -0.09
C GLY A 66 -20.96 23.63 -1.59
N LYS A 67 -20.43 24.54 -2.40
CA LYS A 67 -20.25 24.31 -3.84
C LYS A 67 -19.10 23.31 -4.03
N PRO A 68 -19.30 22.21 -4.77
CA PRO A 68 -18.19 21.31 -5.08
C PRO A 68 -17.11 22.01 -5.90
N ASP A 69 -15.85 21.72 -5.59
CA ASP A 69 -14.67 22.21 -6.28
C ASP A 69 -13.79 21.02 -6.73
N PRO A 70 -14.21 20.33 -7.81
CA PRO A 70 -13.53 19.15 -8.31
C PRO A 70 -12.05 19.36 -8.65
N ASP A 71 -11.67 20.55 -9.14
CA ASP A 71 -10.33 20.79 -9.67
C ASP A 71 -9.27 20.89 -8.58
N ARG A 72 -9.68 21.16 -7.32
CA ARG A 72 -8.79 21.03 -6.16
C ARG A 72 -8.31 19.60 -5.94
N TYR A 73 -9.13 18.59 -6.29
CA TYR A 73 -8.70 17.20 -6.26
C TYR A 73 -7.83 16.87 -7.47
N ALA A 74 -8.38 17.07 -8.67
CA ALA A 74 -7.71 16.81 -9.93
C ALA A 74 -8.43 17.55 -11.06
N THR A 75 -7.71 18.25 -11.93
CA THR A 75 -8.24 18.84 -13.17
C THR A 75 -8.80 17.76 -14.12
N PRO A 76 -9.56 18.11 -15.17
CA PRO A 76 -10.09 17.11 -16.11
C PRO A 76 -9.03 16.22 -16.78
N GLN A 77 -7.84 16.77 -17.03
CA GLN A 77 -6.68 16.08 -17.59
C GLN A 77 -5.80 15.42 -16.51
N ALA A 78 -6.14 15.61 -15.23
CA ALA A 78 -5.36 15.21 -14.08
C ALA A 78 -3.91 15.70 -14.12
N ASP A 79 -3.64 16.87 -14.68
CA ASP A 79 -2.32 17.53 -14.74
C ASP A 79 -2.03 18.45 -13.54
N ALA A 80 -3.05 18.78 -12.76
CA ALA A 80 -2.92 19.54 -11.51
C ALA A 80 -3.97 19.11 -10.48
N GLY A 81 -3.75 19.50 -9.23
CA GLY A 81 -4.63 19.22 -8.08
C GLY A 81 -3.99 18.29 -7.06
N ARG A 82 -4.55 18.25 -5.86
CA ARG A 82 -3.93 17.58 -4.71
C ARG A 82 -3.76 16.07 -4.88
N MET A 83 -4.69 15.41 -5.55
CA MET A 83 -4.57 13.97 -5.84
C MET A 83 -3.42 13.69 -6.81
N VAL A 84 -3.20 14.59 -7.77
CA VAL A 84 -2.09 14.49 -8.74
C VAL A 84 -0.76 14.59 -8.00
N GLU A 85 -0.60 15.60 -7.14
CA GLU A 85 0.60 15.79 -6.31
C GLU A 85 0.95 14.54 -5.49
N LEU A 86 -0.05 13.95 -4.82
CA LEU A 86 0.15 12.78 -3.97
C LEU A 86 0.54 11.53 -4.78
N ILE A 87 -0.14 11.30 -5.91
CA ILE A 87 0.12 10.14 -6.77
C ILE A 87 1.52 10.25 -7.42
N GLU A 88 1.88 11.41 -7.96
CA GLU A 88 3.19 11.64 -8.57
C GLU A 88 4.32 11.49 -7.54
N SER A 89 4.07 11.91 -6.30
CA SER A 89 4.98 11.74 -5.16
C SER A 89 5.00 10.31 -4.58
N ARG A 90 4.26 9.36 -5.17
CA ARG A 90 4.13 7.96 -4.71
C ARG A 90 3.61 7.83 -3.27
N ARG A 91 2.77 8.77 -2.84
CA ARG A 91 2.12 8.76 -1.51
C ARG A 91 0.68 8.27 -1.62
N PRO A 92 0.08 7.75 -0.53
CA PRO A 92 -1.35 7.46 -0.48
C PRO A 92 -2.17 8.70 -0.80
N ALA A 93 -3.03 8.58 -1.79
CA ALA A 93 -3.93 9.65 -2.19
C ALA A 93 -5.34 9.33 -1.68
N ILE A 94 -5.66 9.80 -0.47
CA ILE A 94 -6.89 9.47 0.25
C ILE A 94 -7.85 10.65 0.21
N MET A 95 -9.01 10.46 -0.43
CA MET A 95 -10.03 11.50 -0.55
C MET A 95 -10.88 11.57 0.72
N LEU A 96 -11.04 12.76 1.29
CA LEU A 96 -12.10 13.03 2.27
C LEU A 96 -13.38 13.40 1.53
N CYS A 97 -14.48 12.81 1.97
CA CYS A 97 -15.81 13.25 1.61
C CYS A 97 -16.82 12.90 2.70
N HIS A 98 -17.92 13.66 2.75
CA HIS A 98 -19.08 13.30 3.54
C HIS A 98 -20.27 13.00 2.64
N TRP A 99 -21.18 12.15 3.14
CA TRP A 99 -22.38 11.78 2.39
C TRP A 99 -23.26 13.00 2.04
N PRO A 100 -23.49 13.96 2.94
CA PRO A 100 -24.20 15.19 2.58
C PRO A 100 -23.54 15.96 1.43
N GLY A 101 -22.22 16.10 1.43
CA GLY A 101 -21.45 16.68 0.32
C GLY A 101 -21.64 15.94 -0.99
N MET A 102 -21.63 14.61 -0.99
CA MET A 102 -21.85 13.86 -2.24
C MET A 102 -23.28 14.02 -2.79
N TYR A 103 -24.30 14.06 -1.93
CA TYR A 103 -25.70 14.16 -2.37
C TYR A 103 -26.20 15.60 -2.57
N CYS A 104 -25.61 16.60 -1.91
CA CYS A 104 -25.97 18.02 -1.96
C CYS A 104 -27.48 18.25 -1.99
N ASN A 105 -28.19 17.87 -0.91
CA ASN A 105 -29.65 18.02 -0.79
C ASN A 105 -30.44 17.43 -1.98
N GLY A 106 -29.98 16.30 -2.52
CA GLY A 106 -30.64 15.55 -3.59
C GLY A 106 -30.18 15.92 -5.00
N THR A 107 -29.45 17.02 -5.18
CA THR A 107 -28.96 17.45 -6.50
C THR A 107 -27.87 16.55 -7.07
N LYS A 108 -27.13 15.83 -6.21
CA LYS A 108 -26.01 14.93 -6.54
C LYS A 108 -24.85 15.63 -7.27
N VAL A 109 -24.70 16.95 -7.12
CA VAL A 109 -23.64 17.69 -7.81
C VAL A 109 -22.26 17.28 -7.30
N GLY A 110 -22.11 17.02 -5.99
CA GLY A 110 -20.88 16.46 -5.42
C GLY A 110 -20.53 15.08 -5.98
N PHE A 111 -21.51 14.17 -6.08
CA PHE A 111 -21.31 12.84 -6.66
C PHE A 111 -20.87 12.90 -8.14
N ARG A 112 -21.46 13.78 -8.95
CA ARG A 112 -21.00 14.00 -10.33
C ARG A 112 -19.58 14.57 -10.38
N ALA A 113 -19.24 15.49 -9.47
CA ALA A 113 -17.87 15.99 -9.35
C ALA A 113 -16.89 14.87 -8.99
N PHE A 114 -17.25 13.97 -8.05
CA PHE A 114 -16.47 12.80 -7.68
C PHE A 114 -16.26 11.83 -8.85
N GLN A 115 -17.32 11.51 -9.60
CA GLN A 115 -17.21 10.67 -10.79
C GLN A 115 -16.19 11.24 -11.78
N ARG A 116 -16.24 12.55 -12.03
CA ARG A 116 -15.28 13.25 -12.89
C ARG A 116 -13.85 13.20 -12.32
N VAL A 117 -13.64 13.42 -11.01
CA VAL A 117 -12.31 13.26 -10.37
C VAL A 117 -11.76 11.86 -10.63
N VAL A 118 -12.55 10.82 -10.33
CA VAL A 118 -12.12 9.42 -10.44
C VAL A 118 -11.82 9.05 -11.89
N GLN A 119 -12.61 9.53 -12.85
CA GLN A 119 -12.37 9.32 -14.28
C GLN A 119 -11.07 9.98 -14.75
N SER A 120 -10.82 11.22 -14.35
CA SER A 120 -9.58 11.94 -14.68
C SER A 120 -8.35 11.22 -14.11
N ILE A 121 -8.40 10.82 -12.84
CA ILE A 121 -7.30 10.07 -12.19
C ILE A 121 -7.11 8.72 -12.87
N HIS A 122 -8.18 7.98 -13.16
CA HIS A 122 -8.07 6.68 -13.81
C HIS A 122 -7.46 6.79 -15.21
N ALA A 123 -7.86 7.79 -16.00
CA ALA A 123 -7.34 8.00 -17.35
C ALA A 123 -5.82 8.24 -17.37
N ARG A 124 -5.28 8.97 -16.38
CA ARG A 124 -3.83 9.29 -16.32
C ARG A 124 -3.02 8.28 -15.50
N PHE A 125 -3.56 7.82 -14.38
CA PHE A 125 -2.85 7.09 -13.34
C PHE A 125 -3.41 5.69 -13.06
N GLY A 126 -4.33 5.18 -13.87
CA GLY A 126 -4.98 3.87 -13.66
C GLY A 126 -3.98 2.71 -13.53
N GLU A 127 -2.85 2.77 -14.24
CA GLU A 127 -1.79 1.76 -14.15
C GLU A 127 -0.86 1.90 -12.94
N GLN A 128 -0.92 3.05 -12.26
CA GLN A 128 -0.04 3.41 -11.14
C GLN A 128 -0.77 3.39 -9.78
N THR A 129 -2.09 3.26 -9.80
CA THR A 129 -2.94 3.37 -8.60
C THR A 129 -3.67 2.06 -8.33
N ARG A 130 -3.90 1.80 -7.04
CA ARG A 130 -4.69 0.67 -6.57
C ARG A 130 -5.72 1.16 -5.57
N TRP A 131 -6.99 0.83 -5.81
CA TRP A 131 -8.07 1.11 -4.87
C TRP A 131 -8.00 0.15 -3.70
N MET A 132 -8.00 0.71 -2.49
CA MET A 132 -7.89 -0.04 -1.24
C MET A 132 -8.86 0.54 -0.22
N LYS A 133 -9.39 -0.33 0.65
CA LYS A 133 -10.09 0.07 1.87
C LYS A 133 -9.08 0.66 2.85
N LEU A 134 -9.55 1.54 3.74
CA LEU A 134 -8.73 2.06 4.83
C LEU A 134 -8.13 0.94 5.70
N SER A 135 -8.87 -0.14 5.94
CA SER A 135 -8.38 -1.31 6.67
C SER A 135 -7.28 -2.08 5.94
N GLU A 136 -7.28 -2.08 4.61
CA GLU A 136 -6.24 -2.69 3.79
C GLU A 136 -4.98 -1.83 3.78
N ILE A 137 -5.13 -0.50 3.70
CA ILE A 137 -4.04 0.46 3.85
C ILE A 137 -3.39 0.32 5.24
N ALA A 138 -4.20 0.28 6.31
CA ALA A 138 -3.71 0.09 7.68
C ALA A 138 -2.89 -1.20 7.81
N ARG A 139 -3.40 -2.31 7.26
CA ARG A 139 -2.71 -3.60 7.26
C ARG A 139 -1.38 -3.53 6.52
N TYR A 140 -1.37 -2.96 5.33
CA TYR A 140 -0.16 -2.86 4.51
C TYR A 140 0.93 -2.04 5.22
N TRP A 141 0.57 -0.90 5.81
CA TRP A 141 1.52 -0.07 6.57
C TRP A 141 2.05 -0.77 7.80
N ALA A 142 1.19 -1.46 8.56
CA ALA A 142 1.61 -2.24 9.72
C ALA A 142 2.56 -3.38 9.32
N ALA A 143 2.22 -4.15 8.28
CA ALA A 143 3.07 -5.21 7.77
C ALA A 143 4.41 -4.68 7.26
N ARG A 144 4.41 -3.57 6.50
CA ARG A 144 5.63 -2.90 6.03
C ARG A 144 6.54 -2.47 7.19
N ARG A 145 5.95 -1.99 8.30
CA ARG A 145 6.72 -1.52 9.46
C ARG A 145 7.33 -2.64 10.28
N TRP A 146 6.62 -3.75 10.43
CA TRP A 146 6.95 -4.78 11.42
C TRP A 146 7.52 -6.06 10.83
N THR A 147 7.36 -6.29 9.53
CA THR A 147 7.98 -7.43 8.85
C THR A 147 9.48 -7.20 8.78
N ARG A 148 10.26 -8.11 9.35
CA ARG A 148 11.72 -8.08 9.20
C ARG A 148 12.06 -8.77 7.88
N ILE A 149 12.82 -8.07 7.05
CA ILE A 149 13.29 -8.58 5.77
C ILE A 149 14.80 -8.68 5.84
N SER A 150 15.33 -9.87 5.61
CA SER A 150 16.77 -10.12 5.51
C SER A 150 17.08 -10.67 4.13
N VAL A 151 18.16 -10.16 3.52
CA VAL A 151 18.64 -10.62 2.23
C VAL A 151 19.84 -11.50 2.46
N GLY A 152 19.69 -12.77 2.10
CA GLY A 152 20.74 -13.76 2.09
C GLY A 152 21.14 -14.11 0.66
N GLY A 153 22.41 -14.47 0.52
CA GLY A 153 23.01 -15.02 -0.68
C GLY A 153 24.42 -15.38 -0.26
N GLN A 154 24.88 -16.57 -0.62
CA GLN A 154 26.31 -16.86 -0.51
C GLN A 154 27.02 -15.84 -1.43
N PRO A 155 27.92 -14.95 -0.96
CA PRO A 155 29.15 -14.81 -1.74
C PRO A 155 29.66 -16.24 -1.87
N ASN A 156 29.85 -16.74 -3.10
CA ASN A 156 30.42 -18.07 -3.32
C ASN A 156 31.47 -18.33 -2.25
N ALA A 157 31.29 -19.40 -1.46
CA ALA A 157 32.12 -19.68 -0.31
C ALA A 157 33.59 -19.37 -0.63
N ALA A 158 34.16 -18.39 0.08
CA ALA A 158 35.58 -18.02 0.07
C ALA A 158 36.28 -18.06 -1.30
N GLY A 159 36.24 -16.97 -2.06
CA GLY A 159 37.25 -16.72 -3.11
C GLY A 159 37.25 -17.66 -4.33
N GLN A 160 36.26 -18.55 -4.46
CA GLN A 160 36.09 -19.34 -5.67
C GLN A 160 35.22 -18.59 -6.68
N ARG A 161 35.79 -18.31 -7.85
CA ARG A 161 35.02 -17.85 -9.01
C ARG A 161 33.88 -18.84 -9.23
N ALA A 162 32.67 -18.30 -9.27
CA ALA A 162 31.51 -19.04 -9.77
C ALA A 162 31.89 -19.63 -11.15
N PRO A 163 31.61 -20.91 -11.42
CA PRO A 163 31.79 -21.43 -12.78
C PRO A 163 31.05 -20.53 -13.76
N GLU A 164 31.68 -20.22 -14.90
CA GLU A 164 31.05 -19.44 -15.96
C GLU A 164 29.68 -20.07 -16.30
N GLY A 165 28.61 -19.29 -16.10
CA GLY A 165 27.24 -19.74 -16.29
C GLY A 165 26.42 -20.01 -15.01
N SER A 166 27.00 -19.95 -13.79
CA SER A 166 26.17 -19.93 -12.59
C SER A 166 25.54 -18.55 -12.41
N GLY A 167 24.27 -18.43 -12.78
CA GLY A 167 23.49 -17.19 -12.68
C GLY A 167 23.49 -16.60 -11.26
N ARG A 168 23.31 -15.28 -11.19
CA ARG A 168 23.12 -14.56 -9.93
C ARG A 168 21.92 -15.14 -9.18
N SER A 169 22.04 -15.37 -7.88
CA SER A 169 20.90 -15.78 -7.05
C SER A 169 20.74 -14.92 -5.81
N VAL A 170 19.51 -14.84 -5.30
CA VAL A 170 19.19 -14.16 -4.04
C VAL A 170 18.15 -14.96 -3.27
N LEU A 171 18.28 -14.96 -1.94
CA LEU A 171 17.30 -15.48 -1.00
C LEU A 171 16.86 -14.36 -0.08
N VAL A 172 15.64 -13.87 -0.23
CA VAL A 172 15.03 -12.91 0.69
C VAL A 172 14.20 -13.69 1.71
N THR A 173 14.48 -13.50 3.00
CA THR A 173 13.69 -14.07 4.10
C THR A 173 12.82 -12.99 4.72
N PHE A 174 11.57 -13.36 4.99
CA PHE A 174 10.58 -12.54 5.67
C PHE A 174 10.26 -13.18 7.00
N ASP A 175 10.24 -12.39 8.07
CA ASP A 175 9.69 -12.73 9.37
C ASP A 175 8.57 -11.73 9.66
N ALA A 176 7.34 -12.18 9.38
CA ALA A 176 6.16 -11.35 9.36
C ALA A 176 5.31 -11.60 10.61
N PRO A 177 5.13 -10.61 11.49
CA PRO A 177 4.24 -10.75 12.65
C PRO A 177 2.76 -10.53 12.30
N LEU A 178 2.47 -10.21 11.03
CA LEU A 178 1.15 -9.92 10.50
C LEU A 178 1.01 -10.50 9.10
N GLU A 179 -0.15 -11.07 8.81
CA GLU A 179 -0.53 -11.41 7.45
C GLU A 179 -0.81 -10.14 6.63
N CYS A 180 -0.36 -10.12 5.38
CA CYS A 180 -0.61 -9.01 4.46
C CYS A 180 -0.80 -9.52 3.03
N PRO A 181 -2.03 -9.46 2.50
CA PRO A 181 -2.28 -9.75 1.09
C PRO A 181 -1.53 -8.78 0.17
N SER A 182 -1.09 -9.28 -0.97
CA SER A 182 -0.45 -8.48 -2.04
C SER A 182 0.70 -7.58 -1.53
N PHE A 183 1.51 -8.09 -0.61
CA PHE A 183 2.71 -7.42 -0.12
C PHE A 183 3.76 -7.36 -1.24
N THR A 184 4.36 -6.19 -1.45
CA THR A 184 5.33 -6.00 -2.52
C THR A 184 6.73 -5.72 -1.99
N VAL A 185 7.73 -6.28 -2.67
CA VAL A 185 9.14 -5.96 -2.48
C VAL A 185 9.79 -5.66 -3.82
N ARG A 186 10.74 -4.73 -3.81
CA ARG A 186 11.57 -4.41 -4.97
C ARG A 186 12.98 -4.93 -4.73
N ILE A 187 13.52 -5.68 -5.68
CA ILE A 187 14.87 -6.26 -5.61
C ILE A 187 15.66 -5.81 -6.84
N ALA A 188 16.77 -5.11 -6.63
CA ALA A 188 17.66 -4.67 -7.69
C ALA A 188 18.35 -5.86 -8.38
N GLY A 189 18.45 -5.79 -9.70
CA GLY A 189 19.01 -6.82 -10.57
C GLY A 189 18.08 -7.18 -11.72
N ASP A 190 18.66 -7.90 -12.67
CA ASP A 190 17.93 -8.59 -13.72
C ASP A 190 17.66 -10.02 -13.25
N TRP A 191 16.40 -10.41 -13.27
CA TRP A 191 15.93 -11.68 -12.74
C TRP A 191 15.12 -12.40 -13.80
N SER A 192 15.29 -13.71 -13.86
CA SER A 192 14.59 -14.57 -14.82
C SER A 192 13.42 -15.31 -14.17
N ARG A 193 13.55 -15.66 -12.88
CA ARG A 193 12.58 -16.49 -12.16
C ARG A 193 12.52 -16.12 -10.68
N TRP A 194 11.34 -16.34 -10.10
CA TRP A 194 11.10 -16.16 -8.67
C TRP A 194 10.30 -17.31 -8.09
N PHE A 195 10.70 -17.79 -6.91
CA PHE A 195 10.02 -18.82 -6.15
C PHE A 195 9.66 -18.30 -4.76
N TRP A 196 8.39 -18.40 -4.40
CA TRP A 196 7.87 -18.08 -3.07
C TRP A 196 7.66 -19.35 -2.26
N THR A 197 8.11 -19.37 -1.01
CA THR A 197 7.95 -20.50 -0.09
C THR A 197 7.44 -20.01 1.26
N THR A 198 6.33 -20.57 1.70
CA THR A 198 5.68 -20.25 2.99
C THR A 198 6.18 -21.16 4.11
N GLY A 199 5.82 -20.86 5.36
CA GLY A 199 6.30 -21.58 6.54
C GLY A 199 5.86 -23.05 6.60
N ASP A 200 4.82 -23.42 5.87
CA ASP A 200 4.34 -24.80 5.67
C ASP A 200 5.17 -25.60 4.64
N GLY A 201 6.17 -24.97 4.01
CA GLY A 201 7.01 -25.59 3.00
C GLY A 201 6.41 -25.64 1.60
N GLN A 202 5.22 -25.08 1.38
CA GLN A 202 4.62 -24.98 0.05
C GLN A 202 5.40 -23.95 -0.78
N GLY A 203 6.08 -24.42 -1.82
CA GLY A 203 6.83 -23.60 -2.76
C GLY A 203 6.06 -23.43 -4.07
N GLN A 204 5.95 -22.20 -4.57
CA GLN A 204 5.36 -21.93 -5.88
C GLN A 204 6.25 -20.98 -6.71
N GLU A 205 6.34 -21.26 -8.01
CA GLU A 205 6.95 -20.33 -8.96
C GLU A 205 6.00 -19.16 -9.23
N LEU A 206 6.54 -17.95 -9.22
CA LEU A 206 5.75 -16.73 -9.43
C LEU A 206 5.62 -16.41 -10.93
N ARG A 207 4.42 -16.00 -11.33
CA ARG A 207 4.13 -15.64 -12.72
C ARG A 207 4.72 -14.28 -13.08
N LYS A 208 5.55 -14.21 -14.12
CA LYS A 208 6.00 -12.92 -14.69
C LYS A 208 4.83 -12.21 -15.37
N VAL A 209 4.65 -10.92 -15.12
CA VAL A 209 3.66 -10.06 -15.80
C VAL A 209 4.35 -8.98 -16.62
N SER A 210 3.65 -8.47 -17.64
CA SER A 210 4.19 -7.50 -18.60
C SER A 210 4.23 -6.06 -18.08
N SER A 211 3.43 -5.72 -17.06
CA SER A 211 3.36 -4.36 -16.50
C SER A 211 3.19 -4.37 -14.98
N SER A 212 3.62 -3.29 -14.32
CA SER A 212 3.41 -3.08 -12.88
C SER A 212 1.93 -3.06 -12.49
N ALA A 213 1.07 -2.55 -13.37
CA ALA A 213 -0.38 -2.51 -13.17
C ALA A 213 -1.02 -3.90 -13.04
N SER A 214 -0.38 -4.91 -13.63
CA SER A 214 -0.84 -6.30 -13.62
C SER A 214 -0.35 -7.08 -12.38
N LEU A 215 0.38 -6.43 -11.47
CA LEU A 215 0.87 -7.06 -10.25
C LEU A 215 -0.30 -7.45 -9.34
N GLN A 216 -0.31 -8.74 -9.01
CA GLN A 216 -1.18 -9.35 -8.02
C GLN A 216 -0.38 -10.38 -7.22
N ALA A 217 -0.93 -10.86 -6.11
CA ALA A 217 -0.28 -11.90 -5.34
C ALA A 217 0.08 -13.12 -6.22
N GLY A 218 1.29 -13.64 -6.04
CA GLY A 218 1.83 -14.74 -6.84
C GLY A 218 2.43 -14.30 -8.18
N SER A 219 2.72 -13.01 -8.37
CA SER A 219 3.30 -12.50 -9.61
C SER A 219 4.45 -11.53 -9.38
N TRP A 220 5.20 -11.26 -10.44
CA TRP A 220 6.28 -10.30 -10.42
C TRP A 220 6.43 -9.61 -11.77
N TRP A 221 6.99 -8.41 -11.73
CA TRP A 221 7.24 -7.56 -12.90
C TRP A 221 8.71 -7.13 -12.88
N GLN A 222 9.32 -7.06 -14.06
CA GLN A 222 10.70 -6.60 -14.24
C GLN A 222 10.68 -5.25 -14.94
N ASP A 223 11.34 -4.26 -14.34
CA ASP A 223 11.75 -3.05 -15.05
C ASP A 223 13.24 -3.13 -15.45
N ALA A 224 13.83 -2.00 -15.86
CA ALA A 224 15.17 -1.97 -16.44
C ALA A 224 16.26 -2.49 -15.49
N ASP A 225 16.11 -2.29 -14.18
CA ASP A 225 17.17 -2.54 -13.20
C ASP A 225 16.68 -3.30 -11.96
N SER A 226 15.40 -3.63 -11.86
CA SER A 226 14.84 -4.31 -10.70
C SER A 226 13.61 -5.16 -11.00
N ALA A 227 13.36 -6.13 -10.12
CA ALA A 227 12.10 -6.86 -10.07
C ALA A 227 11.22 -6.31 -8.93
N VAL A 228 9.93 -6.12 -9.20
CA VAL A 228 8.89 -5.95 -8.18
C VAL A 228 8.14 -7.26 -8.06
N VAL A 229 8.18 -7.86 -6.88
CA VAL A 229 7.54 -9.12 -6.56
C VAL A 229 6.35 -8.88 -5.64
N CYS A 230 5.22 -9.50 -5.94
CA CYS A 230 3.97 -9.38 -5.18
C CYS A 230 3.53 -10.75 -4.66
N VAL A 231 3.42 -10.90 -3.34
CA VAL A 231 3.09 -12.15 -2.64
C VAL A 231 2.08 -11.91 -1.53
N ASP A 232 1.34 -12.94 -1.16
CA ASP A 232 0.58 -12.91 0.09
C ASP A 232 1.51 -13.28 1.24
N LEU A 233 1.79 -12.29 2.08
CA LEU A 233 2.61 -12.46 3.26
C LEU A 233 1.81 -13.20 4.34
N GLN A 234 2.30 -14.36 4.75
CA GLN A 234 1.71 -15.15 5.83
C GLN A 234 2.38 -14.84 7.17
N LEU A 235 1.68 -15.14 8.27
CA LEU A 235 2.25 -15.04 9.61
C LEU A 235 3.47 -15.96 9.74
N GLY A 236 4.56 -15.44 10.31
CA GLY A 236 5.79 -16.16 10.54
C GLY A 236 6.79 -16.06 9.38
N ARG A 237 7.58 -17.12 9.20
CA ARG A 237 8.71 -17.11 8.27
C ARG A 237 8.29 -17.51 6.86
N SER A 238 8.69 -16.72 5.86
CA SER A 238 8.57 -17.03 4.44
C SER A 238 9.86 -16.71 3.68
N GLN A 239 10.04 -17.27 2.49
CA GLN A 239 11.23 -17.11 1.66
C GLN A 239 10.85 -16.77 0.22
N LEU A 240 11.62 -15.87 -0.38
CA LEU A 240 11.56 -15.53 -1.80
C LEU A 240 12.94 -15.78 -2.41
N ARG A 241 13.01 -16.62 -3.45
CA ARG A 241 14.26 -16.97 -4.14
C ARG A 241 14.23 -16.44 -5.58
N GLY A 242 15.23 -15.68 -5.97
CA GLY A 242 15.40 -15.15 -7.32
C GLY A 242 16.62 -15.74 -8.00
N THR A 243 16.51 -15.99 -9.31
CA THR A 243 17.59 -16.44 -10.20
C THR A 243 17.53 -15.75 -11.55
#